data_AF-L2GX29-F1
#
_entry.id   AF-L2GX29-F1
#
_cell.length_a   1.000
_cell.length_b   1.000
_cell.length_c   1.000
_cell.angle_alpha   90.00
_cell.angle_beta   90.00
_cell.angle_gamma   90.00
#
_symmetry.space_group_name_H-M   'P 1'
#
loop_
_entity.id
_entity.type
_entity.pdbx_description
1 polymer ?
#
loop_
_entity_poly.entity_id
_entity_poly.type
_entity_poly.pdbx_seq_one_letter_code
_entity_poly.pdbx_strand_id
1 'polypeptide(L)'
;VVKAEFTKLKLSGRIVLPDHIEVVQVKWCELDENSILIFDKKHGDVTIENTPVRVTLPGFHTIQTGKEFNSCLEFIKNKNTGQKQLILKDIKVEETVNVDPIIEEITFSSVEVFPGSCVIFSRASKHLNVSRSVGLFDLGPYMGIRQYFGSGIKVEISSIYNSAHSLSKI
;
A
#
# COMPACT_ATOMS: atom_id res chain seq x y z
N VAL A 1 -10.88 15.95 -13.73
CA VAL A 1 -10.18 15.61 -12.48
C VAL A 1 -10.79 16.38 -11.32
N VAL A 2 -11.73 15.77 -10.62
CA VAL A 2 -12.21 16.30 -9.33
C VAL A 2 -11.21 15.90 -8.24
N LYS A 3 -10.81 16.85 -7.41
CA LYS A 3 -9.83 16.64 -6.34
C LYS A 3 -10.46 16.98 -4.99
N ALA A 4 -10.09 16.24 -3.96
CA ALA A 4 -10.39 16.57 -2.58
C ALA A 4 -9.11 16.59 -1.74
N GLU A 5 -8.99 17.60 -0.88
CA GLU A 5 -7.87 17.78 0.03
C GLU A 5 -8.40 17.98 1.45
N PHE A 6 -7.88 17.18 2.38
CA PHE A 6 -8.22 17.23 3.80
C PHE A 6 -6.94 17.45 4.58
N THR A 7 -6.81 18.61 5.21
CA THR A 7 -5.59 19.01 5.91
C THR A 7 -5.92 19.51 7.32
N LYS A 8 -5.29 18.95 8.35
CA LYS A 8 -5.46 19.36 9.77
C LYS A 8 -6.91 19.33 10.23
N LEU A 9 -7.67 18.32 9.79
CA LEU A 9 -9.06 18.12 10.18
C LEU A 9 -9.16 17.02 11.23
N LYS A 10 -10.17 17.14 12.10
CA LYS A 10 -10.64 16.04 12.92
C LYS A 10 -11.75 15.32 12.18
N LEU A 11 -11.54 14.04 11.92
CA LEU A 11 -12.39 13.17 11.13
C LEU A 11 -12.94 12.07 12.05
N SER A 12 -14.25 11.84 12.01
CA SER A 12 -14.91 10.88 12.89
C SER A 12 -15.88 9.97 12.15
N GLY A 13 -15.95 8.72 12.61
CA GLY A 13 -16.85 7.70 12.09
C GLY A 13 -16.42 7.14 10.73
N ARG A 14 -17.39 6.65 9.98
CA ARG A 14 -17.19 6.01 8.68
C ARG A 14 -17.30 7.06 7.57
N ILE A 15 -16.18 7.40 6.95
CA ILE A 15 -16.13 8.41 5.88
C ILE A 15 -15.95 7.71 4.55
N VAL A 16 -16.98 7.78 3.71
CA VAL A 16 -16.96 7.24 2.36
C VAL A 16 -16.76 8.38 1.39
N LEU A 17 -15.69 8.33 0.61
CA LEU A 17 -15.39 9.36 -0.38
C LEU A 17 -16.30 9.17 -1.61
N PRO A 18 -16.94 10.25 -2.11
CA PRO A 18 -17.74 10.18 -3.31
C PRO A 18 -16.96 9.69 -4.54
N ASP A 19 -17.58 8.83 -5.34
CA ASP A 19 -16.96 8.10 -6.46
C ASP A 19 -16.51 8.99 -7.64
N HIS A 20 -17.01 10.22 -7.71
CA HIS A 20 -16.62 11.22 -8.71
C HIS A 20 -15.29 11.90 -8.39
N ILE A 21 -14.74 11.72 -7.18
CA ILE A 21 -13.44 12.27 -6.80
C ILE A 21 -12.34 11.36 -7.37
N GLU A 22 -11.47 11.91 -8.20
CA GLU A 22 -10.38 11.13 -8.83
C GLU A 22 -9.11 11.14 -7.99
N VAL A 23 -8.85 12.25 -7.28
CA VAL A 23 -7.63 12.47 -6.50
C VAL A 23 -8.00 12.86 -5.07
N VAL A 24 -7.47 12.15 -4.09
CA VAL A 24 -7.68 12.44 -2.66
C VAL A 24 -6.33 12.62 -1.97
N GLN A 25 -6.21 13.71 -1.22
CA GLN A 25 -5.06 13.97 -0.35
C GLN A 25 -5.53 14.17 1.08
N VAL A 26 -4.95 13.43 2.03
CA VAL A 26 -5.23 13.54 3.46
C VAL A 26 -3.91 13.79 4.19
N LYS A 27 -3.79 14.91 4.90
CA LYS A 27 -2.53 15.33 5.52
C LYS A 27 -2.75 15.84 6.93
N TRP A 28 -1.94 15.35 7.88
CA TRP A 28 -1.96 15.84 9.27
C TRP A 28 -3.35 15.83 9.92
N CYS A 29 -4.19 14.87 9.55
CA CYS A 29 -5.54 14.75 10.11
C CYS A 29 -5.53 13.89 11.36
N GLU A 30 -6.49 14.13 12.24
CA GLU A 30 -6.76 13.31 13.41
C GLU A 30 -8.02 12.49 13.16
N LEU A 31 -7.93 11.17 13.36
CA LEU A 31 -9.08 10.29 13.28
C LEU A 31 -9.37 9.69 14.64
N ASP A 32 -10.65 9.64 15.02
CA ASP A 32 -11.06 8.89 16.20
C ASP A 32 -10.73 7.40 15.99
N GLU A 33 -10.44 6.64 17.05
CA GLU A 33 -9.87 5.28 17.00
C GLU A 33 -10.69 4.26 16.17
N ASN A 34 -11.99 4.50 16.02
CA ASN A 34 -12.91 3.64 15.26
C ASN A 34 -13.27 4.21 13.87
N SER A 35 -12.61 5.29 13.47
CA SER A 35 -12.89 5.94 12.20
C SER A 35 -12.20 5.21 11.06
N ILE A 36 -12.87 5.13 9.92
CA ILE A 36 -12.36 4.47 8.73
C ILE A 36 -12.58 5.35 7.50
N LEU A 37 -11.52 5.54 6.72
CA LEU A 37 -11.62 6.13 5.39
C LEU A 37 -11.85 5.03 4.36
N ILE A 38 -12.89 5.17 3.56
CA ILE A 38 -13.25 4.18 2.54
C ILE A 38 -13.20 4.84 1.18
N PHE A 39 -12.33 4.28 0.35
CA PHE A 39 -12.11 4.68 -1.04
C PHE A 39 -12.75 3.63 -1.96
N ASP A 40 -13.69 4.05 -2.80
CA ASP A 40 -14.29 3.19 -3.82
C ASP A 40 -13.34 2.95 -5.02
N LYS A 41 -13.62 1.90 -5.80
CA LYS A 41 -12.81 1.41 -6.93
C LYS A 41 -12.49 2.43 -8.02
N LYS A 42 -13.22 3.54 -8.05
CA LYS A 42 -13.10 4.60 -9.07
C LYS A 42 -12.04 5.63 -8.75
N HIS A 43 -11.56 5.74 -7.51
CA HIS A 43 -10.49 6.67 -7.19
C HIS A 43 -9.21 6.31 -7.94
N GLY A 44 -8.56 7.34 -8.49
CA GLY A 44 -7.31 7.22 -9.22
C GLY A 44 -6.13 7.28 -8.28
N ASP A 45 -5.93 8.44 -7.66
CA ASP A 45 -4.75 8.73 -6.83
C ASP A 45 -5.20 9.06 -5.40
N VAL A 46 -4.68 8.32 -4.42
CA VAL A 46 -4.94 8.53 -2.99
C VAL A 46 -3.60 8.67 -2.29
N THR A 47 -3.42 9.79 -1.59
CA THR A 47 -2.23 10.06 -0.77
C THR A 47 -2.66 10.38 0.66
N ILE A 48 -2.11 9.67 1.63
CA ILE A 48 -2.33 9.88 3.06
C ILE A 48 -0.97 10.06 3.73
N GLU A 49 -0.73 11.24 4.29
CA GLU A 49 0.53 11.60 4.94
C GLU A 49 0.29 12.00 6.39
N ASN A 50 1.15 11.53 7.30
CA ASN A 50 1.18 11.96 8.70
C ASN A 50 -0.20 11.91 9.37
N THR A 51 -1.00 10.91 9.01
CA THR A 51 -2.39 10.77 9.42
C THR A 51 -2.58 9.32 9.85
N PRO A 52 -2.68 9.03 11.16
CA PRO A 52 -2.99 7.70 11.65
C PRO A 52 -4.45 7.37 11.30
N VAL A 53 -4.68 6.35 10.47
CA VAL A 53 -5.99 6.06 9.90
C VAL A 53 -6.15 4.58 9.60
N ARG A 54 -7.35 4.05 9.83
CA ARG A 54 -7.80 2.82 9.18
C ARG A 54 -8.35 3.17 7.81
N VAL A 55 -7.78 2.59 6.76
CA VAL A 55 -8.16 2.88 5.39
C VAL A 55 -8.52 1.61 4.64
N THR A 56 -9.63 1.65 3.90
CA THR A 56 -9.97 0.65 2.89
C THR A 56 -9.77 1.25 1.51
N LEU A 57 -8.86 0.66 0.74
CA LEU A 57 -8.54 1.08 -0.62
C LEU A 57 -9.13 0.09 -1.65
N PRO A 58 -9.29 0.50 -2.91
CA PRO A 58 -9.58 -0.40 -4.00
C PRO A 58 -8.54 -1.52 -4.09
N GLY A 59 -8.97 -2.76 -3.86
CA GLY A 59 -8.08 -3.90 -3.90
C GLY A 59 -7.17 -4.03 -2.67
N PHE A 60 -7.56 -3.44 -1.55
CA PHE A 60 -6.84 -3.59 -0.30
C PHE A 60 -7.83 -3.69 0.84
N HIS A 61 -7.66 -4.72 1.69
CA HIS A 61 -8.38 -4.79 2.96
C HIS A 61 -7.84 -3.72 3.91
N THR A 62 -8.55 -3.48 5.01
CA THR A 62 -8.28 -2.35 5.91
C THR A 62 -6.83 -2.33 6.39
N ILE A 63 -6.11 -1.24 6.09
CA ILE A 63 -4.77 -0.96 6.59
C ILE A 63 -4.91 0.03 7.73
N GLN A 64 -4.26 -0.23 8.86
CA GLN A 64 -4.03 0.81 9.86
C GLN A 64 -2.70 1.50 9.52
N THR A 65 -2.68 2.83 9.41
CA THR A 65 -1.42 3.57 9.36
C THR A 65 -1.01 3.87 10.80
N GLY A 66 0.26 3.60 11.12
CA GLY A 66 0.79 3.81 12.47
C GLY A 66 0.85 5.29 12.83
N LYS A 67 0.99 5.61 14.12
CA LYS A 67 1.15 6.98 14.63
C LYS A 67 2.53 7.61 14.36
N GLU A 68 3.31 7.06 13.43
CA GLU A 68 4.68 7.50 13.21
C GLU A 68 4.73 8.79 12.38
N PHE A 69 5.58 9.72 12.83
CA PHE A 69 5.94 10.91 12.06
C PHE A 69 6.58 10.47 10.74
N ASN A 70 6.12 11.05 9.62
CA ASN A 70 6.48 10.76 8.25
C ASN A 70 5.87 9.49 7.63
N SER A 71 4.84 8.92 8.27
CA SER A 71 4.03 7.85 7.66
C SER A 71 3.41 8.34 6.34
N CYS A 72 3.49 7.49 5.32
CA CYS A 72 2.91 7.78 4.00
C CYS A 72 2.30 6.52 3.38
N LEU A 73 1.06 6.67 2.91
CA LEU A 73 0.37 5.70 2.07
C LEU A 73 0.01 6.38 0.75
N GLU A 74 0.42 5.78 -0.36
CA GLU A 74 0.10 6.24 -1.70
C GLU A 74 -0.47 5.08 -2.52
N PHE A 75 -1.64 5.30 -3.09
CA PHE A 75 -2.20 4.47 -4.14
C PHE A 75 -2.28 5.32 -5.39
N ILE A 76 -1.49 4.98 -6.41
CA ILE A 76 -1.32 5.82 -7.61
C ILE A 76 -1.79 5.02 -8.81
N LYS A 77 -2.57 5.65 -9.69
CA LYS A 77 -2.97 5.07 -10.96
C LYS A 77 -2.25 5.79 -12.11
N ASN A 78 -1.34 5.08 -12.78
CA ASN A 78 -0.71 5.58 -13.98
C ASN A 78 -1.76 5.81 -15.07
N LYS A 79 -1.91 7.05 -15.52
CA LYS A 79 -2.94 7.43 -16.51
C LYS A 79 -2.68 6.88 -17.90
N ASN A 80 -1.42 6.63 -18.25
CA ASN A 80 -1.02 6.16 -19.57
C ASN A 80 -1.13 4.64 -19.69
N THR A 81 -0.71 3.92 -18.65
CA THR A 81 -0.67 2.45 -18.67
C THR A 81 -1.84 1.80 -17.94
N GLY A 82 -2.58 2.56 -17.13
CA GLY A 82 -3.64 2.05 -16.24
C GLY A 82 -3.10 1.30 -15.03
N GLN A 83 -1.78 1.11 -14.94
CA GLN A 83 -1.11 0.37 -13.87
C GLN A 83 -1.34 1.05 -12.53
N LYS A 84 -1.50 0.23 -11.50
CA LYS A 84 -1.71 0.71 -10.13
C LYS A 84 -0.50 0.37 -9.28
N GLN A 85 -0.07 1.37 -8.52
CA GLN A 85 1.05 1.30 -7.61
C GLN A 85 0.55 1.51 -6.19
N LEU A 86 1.09 0.73 -5.25
CA LEU A 86 0.93 0.97 -3.82
C LEU A 86 2.29 1.22 -3.17
N ILE A 87 2.36 2.31 -2.42
CA ILE A 87 3.53 2.68 -1.62
C ILE A 87 3.09 2.79 -0.17
N LEU A 88 3.74 2.04 0.71
CA LEU A 88 3.59 2.15 2.16
C LEU A 88 4.96 2.49 2.76
N LYS A 89 5.01 3.57 3.54
CA LYS A 89 6.23 4.04 4.18
C LYS A 89 5.99 4.38 5.65
N ASP A 90 6.84 3.85 6.53
CA ASP A 90 6.80 4.08 7.98
C ASP A 90 5.39 3.80 8.55
N ILE A 91 4.85 2.61 8.23
CA ILE A 91 3.46 2.18 8.52
C ILE A 91 3.43 0.87 9.29
N LYS A 92 2.43 0.71 10.17
CA LYS A 92 2.18 -0.51 10.95
C LYS A 92 0.95 -1.26 10.46
N VAL A 93 1.12 -2.42 9.86
CA VAL A 93 0.03 -3.28 9.39
C VAL A 93 -0.44 -4.18 10.54
N GLU A 94 -1.59 -3.84 11.12
CA GLU A 94 -2.14 -4.55 12.29
C GLU A 94 -2.92 -5.83 11.93
N GLU A 95 -3.45 -5.92 10.72
CA GLU A 95 -4.29 -7.04 10.26
C GLU A 95 -3.67 -7.77 9.05
N THR A 96 -4.15 -8.98 8.75
CA THR A 96 -3.73 -9.68 7.53
C THR A 96 -4.23 -8.95 6.31
N VAL A 97 -3.31 -8.57 5.44
CA VAL A 97 -3.58 -7.79 4.23
C VAL A 97 -3.40 -8.68 3.02
N ASN A 98 -4.43 -8.73 2.17
CA ASN A 98 -4.34 -9.32 0.84
C ASN A 98 -4.20 -8.22 -0.20
N VAL A 99 -3.08 -8.20 -0.90
CA VAL A 99 -2.83 -7.27 -2.01
C VAL A 99 -3.60 -7.74 -3.23
N ASP A 100 -4.53 -6.93 -3.73
CA ASP A 100 -5.34 -7.29 -4.89
C ASP A 100 -4.49 -7.40 -6.17
N PRO A 101 -4.82 -8.36 -7.05
CA PRO A 101 -4.18 -8.54 -8.35
C PRO A 101 -4.11 -7.31 -9.25
N ILE A 102 -4.96 -6.30 -9.06
CA ILE A 102 -4.90 -5.06 -9.85
C ILE A 102 -3.66 -4.21 -9.54
N ILE A 103 -2.96 -4.44 -8.42
CA ILE A 103 -1.78 -3.67 -8.02
C ILE A 103 -0.54 -4.35 -8.59
N GLU A 104 0.08 -3.68 -9.56
CA GLU A 104 1.21 -4.19 -10.32
C GLU A 104 2.55 -3.84 -9.68
N GLU A 105 2.62 -2.71 -9.00
CA GLU A 105 3.84 -2.19 -8.38
C GLU A 105 3.64 -1.96 -6.88
N ILE A 106 4.49 -2.54 -6.06
CA ILE A 106 4.37 -2.47 -4.60
C ILE A 106 5.71 -2.03 -4.02
N THR A 107 5.71 -0.96 -3.24
CA THR A 107 6.88 -0.48 -2.51
C THR A 107 6.56 -0.34 -1.03
N PHE A 108 7.14 -1.20 -0.20
CA PHE A 108 7.06 -1.13 1.25
C PHE A 108 8.43 -0.71 1.82
N SER A 109 8.47 0.40 2.55
CA SER A 109 9.67 0.88 3.25
C SER A 109 9.34 1.08 4.73
N SER A 110 10.12 0.45 5.61
CA SER A 110 9.90 0.57 7.06
C SER A 110 8.49 0.15 7.48
N VAL A 111 7.94 -0.91 6.87
CA VAL A 111 6.62 -1.42 7.24
C VAL A 111 6.77 -2.46 8.35
N GLU A 112 6.02 -2.29 9.43
CA GLU A 112 5.94 -3.26 10.53
C GLU A 112 4.63 -4.03 10.43
N VAL A 113 4.68 -5.35 10.23
CA VAL A 113 3.51 -6.22 10.25
C VAL A 113 3.39 -6.85 11.63
N PHE A 114 2.24 -6.65 12.28
CA PHE A 114 2.01 -7.12 13.66
C PHE A 114 2.11 -8.64 13.78
N PRO A 115 2.52 -9.16 14.96
CA PRO A 115 2.51 -10.59 15.23
C PRO A 115 1.11 -11.20 15.01
N GLY A 116 1.06 -12.32 14.29
CA GLY A 116 -0.21 -12.98 13.91
C GLY A 116 -0.84 -12.45 12.62
N SER A 117 -0.36 -11.32 12.10
CA SER A 117 -0.77 -10.77 10.82
C SER A 117 0.22 -11.12 9.70
N CYS A 118 -0.21 -10.98 8.45
CA CYS A 118 0.59 -11.28 7.28
C CYS A 118 0.23 -10.37 6.11
N VAL A 119 1.22 -9.97 5.32
CA VAL A 119 0.97 -9.39 3.98
C VAL A 119 1.05 -10.49 2.95
N ILE A 120 -0.04 -10.69 2.21
CA ILE A 120 -0.17 -11.68 1.15
C ILE A 120 -0.19 -10.99 -0.20
N PHE A 121 0.85 -11.22 -1.00
CA PHE A 121 0.97 -10.65 -2.33
C PHE A 121 0.15 -11.44 -3.36
N SER A 122 -0.16 -10.79 -4.49
CA SER A 122 -0.76 -11.45 -5.65
C SER A 122 0.31 -11.84 -6.67
N ARG A 123 0.05 -12.89 -7.46
CA ARG A 123 0.89 -13.28 -8.61
C ARG A 123 0.90 -12.24 -9.74
N ALA A 124 -0.09 -11.36 -9.78
CA ALA A 124 -0.21 -10.34 -10.82
C ALA A 124 0.72 -9.15 -10.59
N SER A 125 1.24 -8.97 -9.38
CA SER A 125 2.20 -7.92 -9.05
C SER A 125 3.53 -8.19 -9.77
N LYS A 126 3.97 -7.24 -10.58
CA LYS A 126 5.15 -7.36 -11.45
C LYS A 126 6.42 -6.87 -10.77
N HIS A 127 6.28 -5.90 -9.87
CA HIS A 127 7.37 -5.28 -9.14
C HIS A 127 7.02 -5.22 -7.65
N LEU A 128 7.88 -5.81 -6.83
CA LEU A 128 7.77 -5.77 -5.38
C LEU A 128 9.11 -5.34 -4.79
N ASN A 129 9.11 -4.25 -4.04
CA ASN A 129 10.24 -3.78 -3.26
C ASN A 129 9.83 -3.70 -1.79
N VAL A 130 10.47 -4.50 -0.94
CA VAL A 130 10.30 -4.45 0.52
C VAL A 130 11.64 -4.11 1.14
N SER A 131 11.71 -3.05 1.91
CA SER A 131 12.96 -2.58 2.52
C SER A 131 12.74 -2.16 3.97
N ARG A 132 13.72 -2.47 4.84
CA ARG A 132 13.71 -2.09 6.27
C ARG A 132 12.42 -2.49 7.02
N SER A 133 11.72 -3.50 6.52
CA SER A 133 10.39 -3.89 7.01
C SER A 133 10.51 -5.11 7.92
N VAL A 134 9.59 -5.24 8.86
CA VAL A 134 9.58 -6.30 9.87
C VAL A 134 8.23 -7.02 9.85
N GLY A 135 8.22 -8.32 10.10
CA GLY A 135 7.01 -9.12 10.22
C GLY A 135 6.82 -10.12 9.08
N LEU A 136 5.64 -10.72 8.98
CA LEU A 136 5.41 -11.87 8.09
C LEU A 136 4.90 -11.46 6.70
N PHE A 137 5.61 -11.90 5.66
CA PHE A 137 5.26 -11.66 4.26
C PHE A 137 5.12 -12.99 3.50
N ASP A 138 4.00 -13.18 2.79
CA ASP A 138 3.76 -14.32 1.92
C ASP A 138 4.27 -14.05 0.51
N LEU A 139 5.47 -14.55 0.22
CA LEU A 139 6.12 -14.53 -1.09
C LEU A 139 5.79 -15.80 -1.90
N GLY A 140 4.80 -16.60 -1.48
CA GLY A 140 4.30 -17.78 -2.18
C GLY A 140 4.06 -17.57 -3.68
N PRO A 141 3.47 -16.44 -4.11
CA PRO A 141 3.31 -16.09 -5.52
C PRO A 141 4.60 -16.07 -6.35
N TYR A 142 5.74 -15.72 -5.74
CA TYR A 142 7.00 -15.48 -6.45
C TYR A 142 8.01 -16.61 -6.28
N MET A 143 8.07 -17.18 -5.08
CA MET A 143 9.11 -18.14 -4.68
C MET A 143 8.59 -19.28 -3.79
N GLY A 144 7.27 -19.38 -3.58
CA GLY A 144 6.66 -20.51 -2.86
C GLY A 144 6.89 -20.51 -1.34
N ILE A 145 7.35 -19.40 -0.75
CA ILE A 145 7.66 -19.32 0.68
C ILE A 145 6.92 -18.19 1.40
N ARG A 146 6.69 -18.37 2.70
CA ARG A 146 6.34 -17.32 3.65
C ARG A 146 7.57 -17.01 4.49
N GLN A 147 7.95 -15.75 4.58
CA GLN A 147 9.17 -15.34 5.26
C GLN A 147 8.87 -14.26 6.28
N TYR A 148 9.36 -14.46 7.50
CA TYR A 148 9.41 -13.40 8.50
C TYR A 148 10.62 -12.52 8.22
N PHE A 149 10.42 -11.22 8.04
CA PHE A 149 11.48 -10.25 7.85
C PHE A 149 11.90 -9.60 9.18
N GLY A 150 13.21 -9.42 9.36
CA GLY A 150 13.79 -8.57 10.39
C GLY A 150 14.22 -7.22 9.81
N SER A 151 14.50 -6.24 10.67
CA SER A 151 14.66 -4.82 10.32
C SER A 151 15.80 -4.48 9.34
N GLY A 152 16.67 -5.44 9.03
CA GLY A 152 17.75 -5.30 8.04
C GLY A 152 17.48 -5.94 6.68
N ILE A 153 16.32 -6.57 6.46
CA ILE A 153 16.06 -7.32 5.22
C ILE A 153 15.56 -6.38 4.11
N LYS A 154 16.14 -6.55 2.92
CA LYS A 154 15.67 -5.97 1.66
C LYS A 154 15.31 -7.11 0.70
N VAL A 155 14.12 -7.04 0.13
CA VAL A 155 13.65 -7.94 -0.94
C VAL A 155 13.24 -7.09 -2.14
N GLU A 156 13.72 -7.50 -3.31
CA GLU A 156 13.38 -6.85 -4.58
C GLU A 156 13.06 -7.95 -5.58
N ILE A 157 11.84 -7.91 -6.13
CA ILE A 157 11.34 -8.86 -7.12
C ILE A 157 10.89 -8.06 -8.33
N SER A 158 11.35 -8.48 -9.50
CA SER A 158 10.98 -7.92 -10.79
C SER A 158 10.65 -9.05 -11.77
N SER A 159 9.62 -8.86 -12.60
CA SER A 159 9.26 -9.85 -13.60
C SER A 159 10.37 -10.04 -14.64
N ILE A 160 10.71 -11.29 -14.95
CA ILE A 160 11.81 -11.68 -15.85
C ILE A 160 11.51 -11.38 -17.34
N TYR A 161 10.29 -10.92 -17.67
CA TYR A 161 9.90 -10.67 -19.07
C TYR A 161 10.74 -9.61 -19.79
N ASN A 162 11.53 -8.80 -19.06
CA ASN A 162 12.52 -7.89 -19.64
C ASN A 162 13.99 -8.33 -19.45
N SER A 163 14.27 -9.38 -18.67
CA SER A 163 15.64 -9.83 -18.36
C SER A 163 16.25 -10.74 -19.43
N ALA A 164 15.41 -11.32 -20.30
CA ALA A 164 15.87 -12.15 -21.42
C ALA A 164 16.63 -11.36 -22.48
N HIS A 165 16.51 -10.02 -22.52
CA HIS A 165 17.23 -9.20 -23.50
C HIS A 165 18.70 -8.96 -23.13
N SER A 166 19.08 -9.21 -21.88
CA SER A 166 20.46 -9.05 -21.39
C SER A 166 21.26 -10.35 -21.39
N LEU A 167 20.60 -11.51 -21.47
CA LEU A 167 21.26 -12.84 -21.48
C LEU A 167 21.55 -13.37 -22.89
N SER A 168 21.00 -12.75 -23.94
CA SER A 168 21.30 -13.10 -25.34
C SER A 168 22.50 -12.35 -25.93
N LYS A 169 23.32 -11.70 -25.09
CA LYS A 169 24.61 -11.10 -25.44
C LYS A 169 25.72 -11.76 -24.63
N ILE A 170 25.97 -13.04 -24.88
CA ILE A 170 27.22 -13.72 -24.56
C ILE A 170 27.67 -14.42 -25.84
#